data_AF-A0A8T3XZ75-F1
#
_entry.id   AF-A0A8T3XZ75-F1
#
_cell.length_a   1.000
_cell.length_b   1.000
_cell.length_c   1.000
_cell.angle_alpha   90.00
_cell.angle_beta   90.00
_cell.angle_gamma   90.00
#
_symmetry.space_group_name_H-M   'P 1'
#
loop_
_entity.id
_entity.type
_entity.pdbx_description
1 polymer ?
#
loop_
_entity_poly.entity_id
_entity_poly.type
_entity_poly.pdbx_seq_one_letter_code
_entity_poly.pdbx_strand_id
1 'polypeptide(L)' 'MADNPVNLPGGFGGLVRFNEEYTSYFNFKPIHIMIFVAGIIAFRIFLGFWFK' A
#
# COMPACT_ATOMS: atom_id res chain seq x y z
N MET A 1 20.26 -1.06 -41.92
CA MET A 1 19.16 -1.04 -42.91
C MET A 1 18.61 -2.47 -42.94
N ALA A 2 17.47 -2.83 -42.40
CA ALA A 2 16.32 -2.07 -41.89
C ALA A 2 15.76 -2.94 -40.74
N ASP A 3 15.61 -2.41 -39.53
CA ASP A 3 14.42 -1.64 -39.17
C ASP A 3 13.14 -2.41 -39.53
N ASN A 4 12.99 -3.60 -38.98
CA ASN A 4 11.66 -4.17 -38.83
C ASN A 4 11.43 -4.61 -37.37
N PRO A 5 11.39 -3.67 -36.42
CA PRO A 5 10.67 -3.93 -35.19
C PRO A 5 9.21 -4.05 -35.62
N VAL A 6 8.71 -5.29 -35.69
CA VAL A 6 7.31 -5.61 -35.88
C VAL A 6 6.47 -4.54 -35.18
N ASN A 7 5.74 -3.78 -35.99
CA ASN A 7 4.97 -2.62 -35.55
C ASN A 7 3.74 -3.13 -34.80
N LEU A 8 3.96 -3.55 -33.56
CA LEU A 8 2.89 -3.83 -32.61
C LEU A 8 2.36 -2.48 -32.16
N PRO A 9 1.08 -2.15 -32.41
CA PRO A 9 0.49 -0.99 -31.78
C PRO A 9 0.68 -1.18 -30.28
N GLY A 10 1.50 -0.33 -29.67
CA GLY A 10 1.90 -0.38 -28.25
C GLY A 10 0.76 -0.01 -27.31
N GLY A 11 -0.45 -0.49 -27.62
CA GLY A 11 -1.66 -0.30 -26.86
C GLY A 11 -1.82 -1.43 -25.85
N PHE A 12 -1.53 -1.12 -24.59
CA PHE A 12 -2.29 -1.63 -23.44
C PHE A 12 -2.35 -3.16 -23.27
N GLY A 13 -1.22 -3.82 -23.06
CA GLY A 13 -1.27 -5.23 -22.62
C GLY A 13 0.06 -5.90 -22.27
N GLY A 14 1.18 -5.17 -22.25
CA GLY A 14 2.47 -5.71 -21.87
C GLY A 14 2.54 -5.92 -20.36
N LEU A 15 2.45 -7.19 -19.94
CA LEU A 15 2.81 -7.74 -18.63
C LEU A 15 2.98 -6.66 -17.54
N VAL A 16 1.88 -6.31 -16.86
CA VAL A 16 1.94 -5.45 -15.67
C VAL A 16 3.00 -6.04 -14.74
N ARG A 17 4.09 -5.31 -14.52
CA ARG A 17 5.24 -5.79 -13.78
C ARG A 17 4.90 -5.68 -12.30
N PHE A 18 4.25 -6.71 -11.75
CA PHE A 18 3.88 -6.80 -10.32
C PHE A 18 5.08 -6.75 -9.36
N ASN A 19 6.30 -6.82 -9.87
CA ASN A 19 7.55 -6.65 -9.12
C ASN A 19 8.04 -5.18 -9.09
N GLU A 20 7.32 -4.26 -9.72
CA GLU A 20 7.52 -2.84 -9.49
C GLU A 20 6.72 -2.48 -8.24
N GLU A 21 7.40 -2.57 -7.10
CA GLU A 21 6.88 -2.11 -5.83
C GLU A 21 6.56 -0.62 -5.99
N TYR A 22 5.27 -0.28 -6.00
CA TYR A 22 4.82 1.10 -6.13
C TYR A 22 5.55 1.92 -5.07
N THR A 23 6.28 2.95 -5.49
CA THR A 23 6.91 3.90 -4.58
C THR A 23 5.79 4.72 -3.92
N SER A 24 5.07 4.11 -2.99
CA SER A 24 4.08 4.82 -2.19
C SER A 24 4.85 5.84 -1.38
N TYR A 25 4.53 7.12 -1.55
CA TYR A 25 5.00 8.18 -0.65
C TYR A 25 4.62 7.89 0.81
N PHE A 26 3.62 7.03 1.00
CA PHE A 26 3.09 6.64 2.29
C PHE A 26 3.15 5.12 2.47
N ASN A 27 4.32 4.65 2.92
CA ASN A 27 4.54 3.27 3.33
C ASN A 27 4.40 3.17 4.85
N PHE A 28 3.23 2.72 5.31
CA PHE A 28 3.03 2.46 6.73
C PHE A 28 3.90 1.30 7.18
N LYS A 29 4.92 1.60 7.98
CA LYS A 29 5.65 0.55 8.70
C LYS A 29 4.68 -0.20 9.63
N PRO A 30 4.85 -1.52 9.82
CA PRO A 30 4.02 -2.33 10.74
C PRO A 30 3.88 -1.73 12.15
N ILE A 31 4.88 -0.95 12.57
CA ILE A 31 4.88 -0.24 13.86
C ILE A 31 3.69 0.71 14.03
N HIS A 32 3.23 1.36 12.95
CA HIS A 32 2.09 2.28 13.00
C HIS A 32 0.79 1.53 13.30
N ILE A 33 0.66 0.33 12.74
CA ILE A 33 -0.50 -0.55 12.97
C ILE A 33 -0.51 -1.00 14.44
N MET A 34 0.66 -1.39 14.98
CA MET A 34 0.77 -1.78 16.39
C MET A 34 0.38 -0.65 17.35
N ILE A 35 0.86 0.57 17.11
CA ILE A 35 0.52 1.75 17.92
C ILE A 35 -0.98 2.06 17.83
N PHE A 36 -1.56 1.98 16.63
CA PHE A 36 -2.97 2.24 16.42
C PHE A 36 -3.87 1.26 17.20
N VAL A 37 -3.56 -0.04 17.14
CA VAL A 37 -4.28 -1.07 17.89
C VAL A 37 -4.15 -0.85 19.40
N ALA A 38 -2.94 -0.56 19.89
CA ALA A 38 -2.72 -0.26 21.30
C ALA A 38 -3.54 0.97 21.75
N GLY A 39 -3.62 2.01 20.91
CA GLY A 39 -4.42 3.20 21.16
C GLY A 39 -5.92 2.91 21.30
N ILE A 40 -6.48 2.04 20.46
CA ILE A 40 -7.89 1.64 20.55
C ILE A 40 -8.16 0.91 21.87
N ILE A 41 -7.27 0.00 22.28
CA ILE A 41 -7.40 -0.73 23.54
C ILE A 41 -7.37 0.24 24.72
N ALA A 42 -6.42 1.17 24.73
CA ALA A 42 -6.32 2.20 25.77
C ALA A 42 -7.58 3.08 25.80
N PHE A 43 -8.09 3.50 24.64
CA PHE A 43 -9.31 4.30 24.54
C PHE A 43 -10.53 3.55 25.08
N ARG A 44 -10.67 2.26 24.76
CA ARG A 44 -11.75 1.42 25.28
C ARG A 44 -11.70 1.30 26.81
N ILE A 45 -10.51 1.10 27.37
CA ILE A 45 -10.30 1.03 28.84
C ILE A 45 -10.63 2.37 29.48
N PHE A 46 -10.14 3.47 28.91
CA PHE A 46 -10.41 4.82 29.37
C PHE A 46 -11.92 5.11 29.40
N LEU A 47 -12.64 4.81 28.32
CA LEU A 47 -14.10 4.99 28.27
C LEU A 47 -14.81 4.15 29.33
N GLY A 48 -14.42 2.89 29.49
CA GLY A 48 -15.02 1.99 30.48
C GLY A 48 -14.74 2.38 31.94
N PHE A 49 -13.63 3.09 32.19
CA PHE A 49 -13.31 3.63 33.51
C PHE A 49 -13.98 4.99 33.76
N TRP A 50 -14.13 5.81 32.72
CA TRP A 50 -14.71 7.15 32.82
C TRP A 50 -16.25 7.15 32.91
N PHE A 51 -16.92 6.23 32.23
CA PHE A 51 -18.38 6.11 32.24
C PHE A 51 -18.92 5.11 33.29
N LYS A 52 -18.07 4.66 34.21
CA LYS A 52 -18.43 3.83 35.36
C LYS A 52 -18.40 4.68 36.61
#